data_AF-Q4RBP6-F1
#
_entry.id   AF-Q4RBP6-F1
#
_cell.length_a   1.000
_cell.length_b   1.000
_cell.length_c   1.000
_cell.angle_alpha   90.00
_cell.angle_beta   90.00
_cell.angle_gamma   90.00
#
_symmetry.space_group_name_H-M   'P 1'
#
loop_
_entity.id
_entity.type
_entity.pdbx_description
1 polymer ?
#
loop_
_entity_poly.entity_id
_entity_poly.type
_entity_poly.pdbx_seq_one_letter_code
_entity_poly.pdbx_strand_id
1 'polypeptide(L)'
;VVFHYRTSCCDGKVLDDSRIMGAHSKPMELILGKKFKLAVWERVVITMRPGEVSEFTCDTKHTALYPLVSQSLRNISAGKDPPGRAEALLWHCTDPFSSLSWAQGPG
;
A
#
# COMPACT_ATOMS: atom_id res chain seq x y z
N VAL A 1 -0.52 -3.17 13.25
CA VAL A 1 -0.12 -1.75 13.14
C VAL A 1 -1.10 -1.04 12.21
N VAL A 2 -1.60 0.13 12.62
CA VAL A 2 -2.60 0.90 11.87
C VAL A 2 -1.95 2.17 11.35
N PHE A 3 -2.07 2.46 10.05
CA PHE A 3 -1.40 3.61 9.42
C PHE A 3 -2.07 4.07 8.13
N HIS A 4 -1.79 5.33 7.76
CA HIS A 4 -2.04 5.91 6.45
C HIS A 4 -0.81 5.87 5.54
N TYR A 5 -1.08 5.96 4.26
CA TYR A 5 -0.30 5.25 3.26
C TYR A 5 -0.59 5.90 1.91
N ARG A 6 0.45 6.35 1.22
CA ARG A 6 0.41 6.87 -0.14
C ARG A 6 1.50 6.19 -0.94
N THR A 7 1.18 5.72 -2.13
CA THR A 7 2.14 5.14 -3.06
C THR A 7 2.13 5.93 -4.35
N SER A 8 3.32 6.07 -4.93
CA SER A 8 3.53 6.80 -6.16
C SER A 8 4.60 6.13 -6.98
N CYS A 9 4.49 6.23 -8.30
CA CYS A 9 5.61 5.99 -9.19
C CYS A 9 6.69 7.07 -8.98
N CYS A 10 7.94 6.78 -9.37
CA CYS A 10 9.02 7.74 -9.24
C CYS A 10 8.92 8.97 -10.13
N ASP A 11 8.04 8.96 -11.13
CA ASP A 11 7.63 10.14 -11.90
C ASP A 11 6.66 11.06 -11.13
N GLY A 12 6.30 10.70 -9.89
CA GLY A 12 5.39 11.45 -9.04
C GLY A 12 3.91 11.09 -9.22
N LYS A 13 3.57 10.16 -10.14
CA LYS A 13 2.19 9.70 -10.33
C LYS A 13 1.72 8.92 -9.11
N VAL A 14 0.76 9.48 -8.37
CA VAL A 14 0.13 8.80 -7.23
C VAL A 14 -0.70 7.61 -7.74
N LEU A 15 -0.48 6.44 -7.14
CA LEU A 15 -1.19 5.21 -7.45
C LEU A 15 -2.32 4.95 -6.45
N ASP A 16 -2.00 5.06 -5.17
CA ASP A 16 -2.93 4.81 -4.07
C ASP A 16 -2.67 5.81 -2.94
N ASP A 17 -3.72 6.30 -2.27
CA ASP A 17 -3.62 7.11 -1.06
C ASP A 17 -4.79 6.81 -0.12
N SER A 18 -4.53 6.12 0.99
CA SER A 18 -5.54 5.64 1.92
C SER A 18 -6.32 6.74 2.63
N ARG A 19 -5.87 8.00 2.56
CA ARG A 19 -6.62 9.13 3.11
C ARG A 19 -7.77 9.57 2.20
N ILE A 20 -7.67 9.29 0.91
CA ILE A 20 -8.67 9.70 -0.09
C ILE A 20 -9.33 8.52 -0.79
N MET A 21 -8.79 7.31 -0.63
CA MET A 21 -9.39 6.08 -1.11
C MET A 21 -10.60 5.69 -0.24
N GLY A 22 -11.73 5.42 -0.89
CA GLY A 22 -13.00 5.10 -0.23
C GLY A 22 -13.71 6.32 0.36
N ALA A 23 -14.89 6.14 0.93
CA ALA A 23 -15.73 7.24 1.42
C ALA A 23 -15.30 7.82 2.78
N HIS A 24 -14.43 7.13 3.52
CA HIS A 24 -14.21 7.40 4.95
C HIS A 24 -12.75 7.57 5.38
N SER A 25 -11.80 7.78 4.46
CA SER A 25 -10.37 7.92 4.80
C SER A 25 -9.92 6.81 5.77
N LYS A 26 -10.22 5.54 5.43
CA LYS A 26 -10.05 4.43 6.36
C LYS A 26 -8.56 4.08 6.46
N PRO A 27 -7.93 4.13 7.66
CA PRO A 27 -6.55 3.72 7.81
C PRO A 27 -6.40 2.22 7.55
N MET A 28 -5.23 1.82 7.06
CA MET A 28 -4.92 0.42 6.79
C MET A 28 -4.39 -0.26 8.05
N GLU A 29 -4.81 -1.50 8.27
CA GLU A 29 -4.27 -2.35 9.32
C GLU A 29 -3.36 -3.44 8.71
N LEU A 30 -2.11 -3.47 9.15
CA LEU A 30 -1.15 -4.53 8.83
C LEU A 30 -0.91 -5.40 10.07
N ILE A 31 -1.10 -6.70 9.93
CA ILE A 31 -0.81 -7.68 10.98
C ILE A 31 0.62 -8.19 10.79
N LEU A 32 1.52 -7.85 11.72
CA LEU A 32 2.93 -8.26 11.67
C LEU A 32 3.10 -9.77 11.88
N GLY A 33 4.09 -10.37 11.22
CA GLY A 33 4.44 -11.78 11.42
C GLY A 33 3.49 -12.78 10.74
N LYS A 34 2.37 -12.31 10.18
CA LYS A 34 1.61 -13.07 9.20
C LYS A 34 2.23 -12.77 7.84
N LYS A 35 2.87 -13.77 7.20
CA LYS A 35 3.52 -13.67 5.88
C LYS A 35 2.69 -12.89 4.87
N PHE A 36 2.77 -11.56 4.89
CA PHE A 36 1.96 -10.71 4.04
C PHE A 36 2.55 -10.78 2.63
N LYS A 37 1.71 -10.63 1.61
CA LYS A 37 2.16 -10.68 0.21
C LYS A 37 3.16 -9.57 -0.13
N LEU A 38 3.33 -8.57 0.74
CA LEU A 38 4.22 -7.44 0.55
C LEU A 38 5.16 -7.28 1.75
N ALA A 39 6.10 -8.22 1.89
CA ALA A 39 7.01 -8.31 3.03
C ALA A 39 7.85 -7.06 3.27
N VAL A 40 8.13 -6.26 2.24
CA VAL A 40 8.87 -5.00 2.40
C VAL A 40 8.13 -4.05 3.33
N TRP A 41 6.79 -4.00 3.31
CA TRP A 41 6.01 -3.10 4.17
C TRP A 41 6.20 -3.39 5.66
N GLU A 42 6.18 -4.66 6.05
CA GLU A 42 6.45 -5.04 7.45
C GLU A 42 7.83 -4.55 7.89
N ARG A 43 8.84 -4.68 7.03
CA ARG A 43 10.22 -4.24 7.32
C ARG A 43 10.35 -2.74 7.49
N VAL A 44 9.52 -1.94 6.81
CA VAL A 44 9.59 -0.48 6.92
C VAL A 44 8.72 0.05 8.05
N VAL A 45 7.50 -0.46 8.19
CA VAL A 45 6.58 0.03 9.23
C VAL A 45 7.09 -0.31 10.63
N ILE A 46 7.83 -1.41 10.81
CA ILE A 46 8.43 -1.74 12.11
C ILE A 46 9.55 -0.79 12.53
N THR A 47 10.17 -0.05 11.60
CA THR A 47 11.20 0.94 11.93
C THR A 47 10.60 2.30 12.31
N MET A 48 9.30 2.50 12.09
CA MET A 48 8.61 3.76 12.33
C MET A 48 8.10 3.86 13.77
N ARG A 49 8.03 5.09 14.29
CA ARG A 49 7.40 5.43 15.57
C ARG A 49 5.94 5.82 15.39
N PRO A 50 5.08 5.66 16.42
CA PRO A 50 3.72 6.21 16.41
C PRO A 50 3.71 7.71 16.06
N GLY A 51 2.86 8.10 15.10
CA GLY A 51 2.78 9.47 14.58
C GLY A 51 3.83 9.82 13.52
N GLU A 52 4.81 8.95 13.26
CA GLU A 52 5.88 9.23 12.29
C GLU A 52 5.34 9.28 10.86
N VAL A 53 5.87 10.23 10.08
CA VAL A 53 5.65 10.37 8.65
C VAL A 53 6.97 10.19 7.95
N SER A 54 7.11 9.13 7.16
CA SER A 54 8.36 8.78 6.48
C SER A 54 8.07 8.40 5.02
N GLU A 55 9.08 8.59 4.17
CA GLU A 55 9.04 8.25 2.75
C GLU A 55 10.13 7.23 2.42
N PHE A 56 9.76 6.21 1.65
CA PHE A 56 10.67 5.12 1.29
C PHE A 56 10.57 4.81 -0.20
N THR A 57 11.71 4.88 -0.88
CA THR A 57 11.86 4.41 -2.25
C THR A 57 12.24 2.93 -2.24
N CYS A 58 11.47 2.10 -2.94
CA CYS A 58 11.72 0.66 -3.00
C CYS A 58 12.15 0.21 -4.41
N ASP A 59 13.14 -0.68 -4.46
CA ASP A 59 13.51 -1.43 -5.67
C ASP A 59 12.34 -2.31 -6.13
N THR A 60 12.15 -2.42 -7.45
CA THR A 60 11.06 -3.17 -8.09
C THR A 60 10.94 -4.62 -7.63
N LYS A 61 12.05 -5.29 -7.29
CA LYS A 61 12.00 -6.67 -6.79
C LYS A 61 11.18 -6.80 -5.51
N HIS A 62 11.10 -5.73 -4.71
CA HIS A 62 10.34 -5.70 -3.47
C HIS A 62 8.87 -5.25 -3.68
N THR A 63 8.57 -4.61 -4.81
CA THR A 63 7.22 -4.11 -5.15
C THR A 63 6.54 -4.89 -6.27
N ALA A 64 7.12 -5.99 -6.75
CA ALA A 64 6.57 -6.80 -7.85
C ALA A 64 5.13 -7.29 -7.60
N LEU A 65 4.76 -7.56 -6.34
CA LEU A 65 3.41 -7.98 -5.95
C LEU A 65 2.48 -6.80 -5.61
N TYR A 66 2.99 -5.57 -5.67
CA TYR A 66 2.21 -4.38 -5.33
C TYR A 66 0.92 -4.25 -6.14
N PRO A 67 0.87 -4.48 -7.47
CA PRO A 67 -0.37 -4.36 -8.24
C PRO A 67 -1.51 -5.24 -7.71
N LEU A 68 -1.21 -6.49 -7.33
CA LEU A 68 -2.19 -7.43 -6.78
C LEU A 68 -2.70 -7.00 -5.39
N VAL A 69 -1.77 -6.52 -4.55
CA VAL A 69 -2.08 -6.05 -3.20
C VAL A 69 -2.91 -4.76 -3.28
N SER A 70 -2.48 -3.79 -4.09
CA SER A 70 -3.18 -2.52 -4.32
C SER A 70 -4.62 -2.75 -4.81
N GLN A 71 -4.84 -3.67 -5.75
CA GLN A 71 -6.20 -4.01 -6.19
C GLN A 71 -7.07 -4.55 -5.03
N SER A 72 -6.49 -5.42 -4.20
CA SER A 72 -7.19 -5.95 -3.02
C SER A 72 -7.53 -4.84 -2.01
N LEU A 73 -6.60 -3.91 -1.78
CA LEU A 73 -6.79 -2.75 -0.89
C LEU A 73 -7.88 -1.81 -1.41
N ARG A 74 -7.91 -1.54 -2.73
CA ARG A 74 -8.97 -0.77 -3.38
C ARG A 74 -10.34 -1.41 -3.19
N ASN A 75 -10.46 -2.72 -3.40
CA ASN A 75 -11.72 -3.45 -3.19
C ASN A 75 -12.20 -3.32 -1.73
N ILE A 76 -11.30 -3.57 -0.76
CA ILE A 76 -11.60 -3.43 0.67
C ILE A 76 -12.03 -1.99 0.99
N SER A 77 -11.35 -0.99 0.45
CA SER A 77 -11.70 0.43 0.68
C SER A 77 -13.07 0.82 0.11
N ALA A 78 -13.51 0.15 -0.95
CA ALA A 78 -14.82 0.35 -1.58
C ALA A 78 -15.95 -0.46 -0.91
N GLY A 79 -15.66 -1.18 0.17
CA GLY A 79 -16.62 -2.07 0.84
C GLY A 79 -17.00 -3.30 -0.01
N LYS A 80 -16.20 -3.62 -1.03
CA LYS A 80 -16.35 -4.84 -1.82
C LYS A 80 -15.48 -5.92 -1.20
N ASP A 81 -16.10 -6.95 -0.64
CA ASP A 81 -15.36 -8.17 -0.27
C ASP A 81 -14.60 -8.72 -1.48
N PRO A 82 -13.39 -9.27 -1.30
CA PRO A 82 -12.55 -9.69 -2.41
C PRO A 82 -13.31 -10.75 -3.23
N PRO A 83 -13.68 -10.44 -4.49
CA PRO A 83 -14.28 -11.46 -5.32
C PRO A 83 -13.16 -12.45 -5.65
N GLY A 84 -13.42 -13.72 -5.35
CA GLY A 84 -12.56 -14.80 -5.80
C GLY A 84 -12.32 -14.64 -7.30
N ARG A 85 -11.05 -14.51 -7.68
CA ARG A 85 -10.50 -14.85 -9.00
C ARG A 85 -11.33 -14.33 -10.20
N ALA A 86 -11.20 -13.05 -10.54
CA ALA A 86 -11.55 -12.57 -11.88
C ALA A 86 -10.56 -11.48 -12.31
N GLU A 87 -9.70 -11.87 -13.26
CA GLU A 87 -8.97 -11.04 -14.22
C GLU A 87 -8.33 -9.74 -13.69
N ALA A 88 -7.07 -9.86 -13.26
CA ALA A 88 -6.12 -8.76 -13.27
C ALA A 88 -5.84 -8.38 -14.74
N LEU A 89 -6.76 -7.61 -15.33
CA LEU A 89 -6.55 -6.98 -16.63
C LEU A 89 -5.29 -6.11 -16.52
N LEU A 90 -4.41 -6.31 -17.50
CA LEU A 90 -3.09 -5.74 -17.70
C LEU A 90 -3.00 -4.28 -17.23
N TRP A 91 -2.30 -4.03 -16.12
CA TRP A 91 -1.72 -2.73 -15.83
C TRP A 91 -0.20 -2.86 -15.94
N HIS A 92 0.28 -2.75 -17.18
CA HIS A 92 1.69 -2.52 -17.46
C HIS A 92 2.05 -1.09 -17.04
N CYS A 93 2.49 -0.90 -15.80
CA CYS A 93 3.46 0.16 -15.50
C CYS A 93 4.84 -0.45 -15.74
N THR A 94 5.45 -0.11 -16.87
CA THR A 94 6.76 -0.60 -17.32
C THR A 94 7.94 0.22 -16.78
N ASP A 95 7.80 0.97 -15.69
CA ASP A 95 8.94 1.74 -15.15
C ASP A 95 9.17 1.52 -13.65
N PRO A 96 10.44 1.34 -13.25
CA PRO A 96 10.82 0.90 -11.92
C PRO A 96 10.80 2.07 -10.94
N PHE A 97 10.75 1.73 -9.65
CA PHE A 97 10.79 2.62 -8.50
C PHE A 97 9.43 3.24 -8.13
N SER A 98 8.91 2.77 -7.00
CA SER A 98 7.76 3.36 -6.33
C SER A 98 8.26 4.08 -5.08
N SER A 99 7.93 5.36 -4.95
CA SER A 99 8.06 6.09 -3.69
C SER A 99 6.78 5.91 -2.88
N LEU A 100 6.90 5.50 -1.61
CA LEU A 100 5.76 5.36 -0.71
C LEU A 100 5.92 6.32 0.48
N SER A 101 4.92 7.17 0.73
CA SER A 101 4.86 8.17 1.79
C SER A 101 3.76 7.79 2.78
N TRP A 102 4.04 7.74 4.08
CA TRP A 102 3.14 7.15 5.10
C TRP A 102 2.97 8.10 6.28
N ALA A 103 1.87 7.97 7.02
CA ALA A 103 1.72 8.58 8.35
C ALA A 103 0.98 7.63 9.28
N GLN A 104 1.56 7.33 10.44
CA GLN A 104 0.86 6.54 11.44
C GLN A 104 -0.13 7.44 12.20
N GLY A 105 -1.43 7.08 12.19
CA GLY A 105 -2.45 7.82 12.94
C GLY A 105 -2.31 7.60 14.46
N PRO A 106 -2.80 8.54 15.30
CA PRO A 106 -2.83 8.32 16.75
C PRO A 106 -3.77 7.16 17.09
N GLY A 107 -3.34 6.32 18.02
CA GLY A 107 -4.06 5.12 18.47
C GLY A 107 -5.28 5.42 19.32
#